data_AF-A0A939R3Q2-F1
#
_entry.id   AF-A0A939R3Q2-F1
#
_cell.length_a   1.000
_cell.length_b   1.000
_cell.length_c   1.000
_cell.angle_alpha   90.00
_cell.angle_beta   90.00
_cell.angle_gamma   90.00
#
_symmetry.space_group_name_H-M   'P 1'
#
loop_
_entity.id
_entity.type
_entity.pdbx_description
1 polymer ?
#
loop_
_entity_poly.entity_id
_entity_poly.type
_entity_poly.pdbx_seq_one_letter_code
_entity_poly.pdbx_strand_id
1 'polypeptide(L)'
;MNDKISITNSTIENIIYDVRGVKVMLDYDLAAIYGVETRTLNQAVKRNIERFPEDFMFRLTEEEWNTLIQSGMISQIVISSLNKRKKTSPPYAFTEHGAVMLASVLRSPSAIQMSVMVTRAFIAMRKT
;
A
#
# COMPACT_ATOMS: atom_id res chain seq x y z
N MET A 1 19.78 1.24 16.96
CA MET A 1 19.57 2.49 16.20
C MET A 1 18.32 2.26 15.35
N ASN A 2 17.16 2.66 15.85
CA ASN A 2 15.91 2.60 15.09
C ASN A 2 15.83 3.89 14.27
N ASP A 3 16.26 3.85 13.02
CA ASP A 3 15.93 4.90 12.07
C ASP A 3 14.41 4.85 11.85
N LYS A 4 13.69 5.61 12.68
CA LYS A 4 12.32 6.02 12.40
C LYS A 4 12.42 6.85 11.13
N ILE A 5 12.15 6.22 9.99
CA ILE A 5 11.93 6.92 8.73
C ILE A 5 10.84 7.95 9.03
N SER A 6 11.21 9.23 9.04
CA SER A 6 10.26 10.34 9.14
C SER A 6 9.50 10.41 7.82
N ILE A 7 8.49 9.55 7.66
CA ILE A 7 7.63 9.54 6.49
C ILE A 7 6.84 10.86 6.51
N THR A 8 7.14 11.75 5.55
CA THR A 8 6.42 13.01 5.39
C THR A 8 5.14 12.79 4.58
N ASN A 9 4.12 13.65 4.73
CA ASN A 9 2.89 13.55 3.94
C ASN A 9 3.16 13.55 2.42
N SER A 10 4.09 14.37 1.96
CA SER A 10 4.51 14.42 0.55
C SER A 10 5.14 13.10 0.06
N THR A 11 5.72 12.31 0.96
CA THR A 11 6.22 10.96 0.63
C THR A 11 5.09 9.96 0.43
N ILE A 12 3.97 10.12 1.14
CA ILE A 12 2.80 9.23 1.06
C ILE A 12 1.99 9.50 -0.22
N GLU A 13 1.86 10.76 -0.62
CA GLU A 13 1.16 11.12 -1.86
C GLU A 13 1.82 10.49 -3.10
N ASN A 14 3.15 10.39 -3.12
CA ASN A 14 3.91 9.79 -4.22
C ASN A 14 3.77 8.27 -4.38
N ILE A 15 3.11 7.61 -3.43
CA ILE A 15 2.85 6.15 -3.44
C ILE A 15 1.34 5.85 -3.46
N ILE A 16 0.54 6.85 -3.86
CA ILE A 16 -0.86 6.68 -4.24
C ILE A 16 -0.94 6.58 -5.76
N TYR A 17 -1.48 5.47 -6.23
CA TYR A 17 -1.64 5.15 -7.65
C TYR A 17 -3.10 5.27 -8.06
N ASP A 18 -3.34 5.52 -9.35
CA ASP A 18 -4.69 5.44 -9.92
C ASP A 18 -4.84 4.13 -10.68
N VAL A 19 -5.75 3.28 -10.21
CA VAL A 19 -6.03 1.98 -10.82
C VAL A 19 -7.54 1.82 -10.92
N ARG A 20 -8.05 1.57 -12.13
CA ARG A 20 -9.50 1.48 -12.42
C ARG A 20 -10.29 2.73 -11.98
N GLY A 21 -9.67 3.91 -12.00
CA GLY A 21 -10.30 5.16 -11.52
C GLY A 21 -10.37 5.26 -9.99
N VAL A 22 -9.70 4.37 -9.26
CA VAL A 22 -9.66 4.34 -7.81
C VAL A 22 -8.24 4.64 -7.34
N LYS A 23 -8.12 5.58 -6.39
CA LYS A 23 -6.86 5.88 -5.71
C LYS A 23 -6.52 4.72 -4.78
N VAL A 24 -5.35 4.11 -4.97
CA VAL A 24 -4.90 2.92 -4.23
C VAL A 24 -3.45 3.02 -3.79
N MET A 25 -3.11 2.33 -2.71
CA MET A 25 -1.73 2.07 -2.28
C MET A 25 -1.42 0.59 -2.37
N LEU A 26 -0.18 0.23 -2.70
CA LEU A 26 0.21 -1.16 -2.90
C LEU A 26 0.68 -1.81 -1.59
N ASP A 27 0.55 -3.12 -1.50
CA ASP A 27 0.84 -3.90 -0.28
C ASP A 27 2.25 -3.68 0.28
N TYR A 28 3.25 -3.52 -0.57
CA TYR A 28 4.63 -3.28 -0.17
C TYR A 28 4.86 -1.85 0.35
N ASP A 29 4.15 -0.86 -0.19
CA ASP A 29 4.22 0.53 0.29
C ASP A 29 3.57 0.65 1.66
N LEU A 30 2.38 0.06 1.81
CA LEU A 30 1.69 0.01 3.11
C LEU A 30 2.48 -0.78 4.14
N ALA A 31 3.12 -1.89 3.75
CA ALA A 31 3.97 -2.64 4.65
C ALA A 31 5.16 -1.80 5.15
N ALA A 32 5.82 -1.05 4.27
CA ALA A 32 6.90 -0.14 4.64
C ALA A 32 6.42 0.99 5.57
N ILE A 33 5.27 1.60 5.26
CA ILE A 33 4.60 2.60 6.10
C ILE A 33 4.32 2.06 7.50
N TYR A 34 3.77 0.85 7.58
CA TYR A 34 3.40 0.23 8.84
C TYR A 34 4.58 -0.42 9.58
N GLY A 35 5.78 -0.42 8.99
CA GLY A 35 6.99 -1.01 9.57
C GLY A 35 6.91 -2.54 9.69
N VAL A 36 6.21 -3.20 8.77
CA VAL A 36 6.06 -4.67 8.73
C VAL A 36 6.54 -5.22 7.39
N GLU A 37 6.82 -6.51 7.32
CA GLU A 37 7.09 -7.16 6.03
C GLU A 37 5.81 -7.28 5.20
N THR A 38 5.92 -7.12 3.87
CA THR A 38 4.80 -7.32 2.93
C THR A 38 4.13 -8.68 3.10
N ARG A 39 4.93 -9.73 3.35
CA ARG A 39 4.41 -11.07 3.61
C ARG A 39 3.54 -11.10 4.87
N THR A 40 3.99 -10.46 5.94
CA THR A 40 3.27 -10.38 7.23
C THR A 40 1.97 -9.61 7.08
N LEU A 41 1.99 -8.47 6.35
CA LEU A 41 0.78 -7.71 6.02
C LEU A 41 -0.23 -8.57 5.26
N ASN A 42 0.21 -9.22 4.17
CA ASN A 42 -0.65 -10.07 3.36
C ASN A 42 -1.19 -11.29 4.12
N GLN A 43 -0.42 -11.85 5.06
CA GLN A 43 -0.91 -12.91 5.95
C GLN A 43 -1.99 -12.40 6.91
N ALA A 44 -1.81 -11.20 7.47
CA ALA A 44 -2.78 -10.59 8.38
C ALA A 44 -4.11 -10.30 7.66
N VAL A 45 -4.04 -9.81 6.42
CA VAL A 45 -5.20 -9.62 5.52
C VAL A 45 -5.92 -10.95 5.28
N LYS A 46 -5.19 -11.98 4.84
CA LYS A 46 -5.77 -13.31 4.56
C LYS A 46 -6.48 -13.92 5.77
N ARG A 47 -5.94 -13.72 6.98
CA ARG A 47 -6.57 -14.18 8.23
C ARG A 47 -7.85 -13.44 8.58
N ASN A 48 -8.05 -12.24 8.03
CA ASN A 48 -9.17 -11.36 8.33
C ASN A 48 -9.93 -10.97 7.05
N ILE A 49 -9.97 -11.86 6.06
CA ILE A 49 -10.46 -11.54 4.71
C ILE A 49 -11.90 -11.02 4.68
N GLU A 50 -12.74 -11.44 5.65
CA GLU A 50 -14.11 -10.93 5.85
C GLU A 50 -14.19 -9.41 6.09
N ARG A 51 -13.08 -8.79 6.53
CA ARG A 51 -12.97 -7.34 6.74
C ARG A 51 -12.53 -6.58 5.48
N PHE A 52 -12.21 -7.29 4.41
CA PHE A 52 -11.60 -6.76 3.20
C PHE A 52 -12.46 -7.13 1.97
N PRO A 53 -13.65 -6.50 1.82
CA PRO A 53 -14.44 -6.61 0.60
C PRO A 53 -13.69 -5.99 -0.60
N GLU A 54 -14.19 -6.24 -1.81
CA GLU A 54 -13.52 -5.85 -3.07
C GLU A 54 -13.31 -4.33 -3.22
N ASP A 55 -14.15 -3.51 -2.59
CA ASP A 55 -14.04 -2.05 -2.54
C ASP A 55 -12.97 -1.55 -1.54
N PHE A 56 -12.48 -2.42 -0.66
CA PHE A 56 -11.40 -2.12 0.29
C PHE A 56 -10.05 -2.54 -0.28
N MET A 57 -10.02 -3.67 -0.96
CA MET A 57 -8.82 -4.14 -1.64
C MET A 57 -9.14 -5.08 -2.79
N PHE A 58 -8.23 -5.10 -3.75
CA PHE A 58 -8.27 -6.04 -4.84
C PHE A 58 -6.85 -6.40 -5.25
N ARG A 59 -6.70 -7.52 -5.95
CA ARG A 59 -5.42 -7.87 -6.54
C ARG A 59 -5.33 -7.28 -7.93
N LEU A 60 -4.19 -6.68 -8.26
CA LEU A 60 -3.95 -6.19 -9.61
C LEU A 60 -3.92 -7.36 -10.60
N THR A 61 -4.39 -7.11 -11.82
CA THR A 61 -4.11 -8.01 -12.95
C THR A 61 -2.65 -7.85 -13.37
N GLU A 62 -2.12 -8.83 -14.11
CA GLU A 62 -0.77 -8.72 -14.68
C GLU A 62 -0.66 -7.52 -15.61
N GLU A 63 -1.71 -7.24 -16.38
CA GLU A 63 -1.78 -6.09 -17.28
C GLU A 63 -1.71 -4.77 -16.51
N GLU A 64 -2.55 -4.59 -15.48
CA GLU A 64 -2.55 -3.38 -14.64
C GLU A 64 -1.21 -3.16 -13.97
N TRP A 65 -0.62 -4.25 -13.45
CA TRP A 65 0.68 -4.20 -12.84
C TRP A 65 1.78 -3.78 -13.82
N ASN A 66 1.77 -4.35 -15.02
CA ASN A 66 2.72 -3.98 -16.08
C ASN A 66 2.53 -2.52 -16.53
N THR A 67 1.29 -2.04 -16.64
CA THR A 67 1.00 -0.64 -16.96
C THR A 67 1.57 0.31 -15.90
N LEU A 68 1.41 -0.01 -14.61
CA LEU A 68 1.98 0.80 -13.53
C LEU A 68 3.52 0.82 -13.53
N ILE A 69 4.17 -0.30 -13.87
CA ILE A 69 5.64 -0.32 -14.03
C ILE A 69 6.06 0.56 -15.21
N GLN A 70 5.38 0.44 -16.35
CA GLN A 70 5.72 1.15 -17.58
C GLN A 70 5.45 2.65 -17.50
N SER A 71 4.46 3.08 -16.70
CA SER A 71 4.16 4.51 -16.51
C SER A 71 5.25 5.25 -15.73
N GLY A 72 6.23 4.56 -15.14
CA GLY A 72 7.29 5.15 -14.35
C GLY A 72 6.84 5.67 -12.98
N MET A 73 5.59 5.41 -12.59
CA MET A 73 5.06 5.78 -11.27
C MET A 73 5.66 4.94 -10.14
N ILE A 74 6.16 3.75 -10.45
CA ILE A 74 6.83 2.89 -9.49
C ILE A 74 8.31 3.24 -9.42
N SER A 75 8.82 3.43 -8.21
CA SER A 75 10.23 3.78 -8.01
C SER A 75 11.18 2.69 -8.53
N GLN A 76 12.31 3.11 -9.10
CA GLN A 76 13.36 2.20 -9.60
C GLN A 76 13.94 1.29 -8.49
N ILE A 77 13.93 1.77 -7.24
CA ILE A 77 14.35 0.99 -6.07
C ILE A 77 13.40 -0.19 -5.86
N VAL A 78 12.09 0.06 -5.90
CA VAL A 78 11.06 -0.98 -5.80
C VAL A 78 11.18 -1.95 -6.97
N ILE A 79 11.32 -1.47 -8.21
CA ILE A 79 11.50 -2.30 -9.40
C ILE A 79 12.73 -3.22 -9.27
N SER A 80 13.87 -2.69 -8.81
CA SER A 80 15.09 -3.48 -8.63
C SER A 80 14.94 -4.60 -7.58
N SER A 81 14.19 -4.35 -6.51
CA SER A 81 13.88 -5.33 -5.47
C SER A 81 12.94 -6.42 -5.99
N LEU A 82 11.95 -6.03 -6.81
CA LEU A 82 10.99 -6.95 -7.42
C LEU A 82 11.64 -7.83 -8.50
N ASN A 83 12.56 -7.29 -9.30
CA ASN A 83 13.30 -8.06 -10.31
C ASN A 83 14.20 -9.15 -9.69
N LYS A 84 14.68 -8.95 -8.46
CA LYS A 84 15.41 -9.99 -7.71
C LYS A 84 14.48 -11.10 -7.20
N ARG A 85 13.20 -10.81 -6.99
CA ARG A 85 12.15 -11.79 -6.66
C ARG A 85 11.57 -12.40 -7.95
N LYS A 86 12.23 -13.45 -8.46
CA LYS A 86 11.71 -14.26 -9.59
C LYS A 86 10.27 -14.72 -9.29
N LYS A 87 9.33 -14.41 -10.21
CA LYS A 87 7.87 -14.58 -10.09
C LYS A 87 7.23 -13.78 -8.95
N THR A 88 7.27 -12.45 -9.05
CA THR A 88 6.42 -11.63 -8.18
C THR A 88 5.01 -11.58 -8.74
N SER A 89 4.11 -12.28 -8.08
CA SER A 89 2.66 -12.12 -8.21
C SER A 89 2.27 -10.63 -8.15
N PRO A 90 1.33 -10.15 -8.99
CA PRO A 90 0.85 -8.78 -8.88
C PRO A 90 0.42 -8.46 -7.44
N PRO A 91 0.79 -7.28 -6.92
CA PRO A 91 0.54 -6.90 -5.54
C PRO A 91 -0.96 -6.72 -5.28
N TYR A 92 -1.33 -6.72 -4.01
CA TYR A 92 -2.63 -6.20 -3.60
C TYR A 92 -2.61 -4.67 -3.62
N ALA A 93 -3.71 -4.10 -4.11
CA ALA A 93 -4.03 -2.69 -4.06
C ALA A 93 -5.08 -2.46 -2.98
N PHE A 94 -4.85 -1.46 -2.14
CA PHE A 94 -5.73 -1.08 -1.04
C PHE A 94 -6.24 0.33 -1.25
N THR A 95 -7.55 0.52 -1.14
CA THR A 95 -8.16 1.85 -1.12
C THR A 95 -7.92 2.53 0.22
N GLU A 96 -8.35 3.79 0.37
CA GLU A 96 -8.33 4.48 1.67
C GLU A 96 -8.98 3.63 2.78
N HIS A 97 -10.14 3.03 2.50
CA HIS A 97 -10.86 2.19 3.45
C HIS A 97 -10.07 0.92 3.79
N GLY A 98 -9.44 0.29 2.80
CA GLY A 98 -8.53 -0.84 3.01
C GLY A 98 -7.32 -0.49 3.87
N ALA A 99 -6.71 0.68 3.63
CA ALA A 99 -5.59 1.17 4.41
C ALA A 99 -5.98 1.42 5.88
N VAL A 100 -7.16 1.98 6.13
CA VAL A 100 -7.70 2.15 7.49
C VAL A 100 -7.95 0.79 8.14
N MET A 101 -8.54 -0.15 7.42
CA MET A 101 -8.83 -1.49 7.94
C MET A 101 -7.56 -2.23 8.35
N LEU A 102 -6.46 -2.09 7.61
CA LEU A 102 -5.15 -2.65 7.97
C LEU A 102 -4.69 -2.25 9.37
N ALA A 103 -4.92 -1.01 9.79
CA ALA A 103 -4.53 -0.52 11.12
C ALA A 103 -5.23 -1.30 12.24
N SER A 104 -6.52 -1.62 12.03
CA SER A 104 -7.33 -2.39 12.98
C SER A 104 -6.87 -3.85 13.10
N VAL A 105 -6.28 -4.38 12.03
CA VAL A 105 -5.79 -5.76 11.95
C VAL A 105 -4.37 -5.88 12.53
N LEU A 106 -3.50 -4.90 12.26
CA LEU A 106 -2.11 -4.92 12.72
C LEU A 106 -1.96 -4.60 14.22
N ARG A 107 -2.90 -3.84 14.82
CA ARG A 107 -3.00 -3.60 16.27
C ARG A 107 -1.71 -3.10 16.95
N SER A 108 -0.94 -2.23 16.29
CA SER A 108 0.23 -1.58 16.89
C SER A 108 0.04 -0.06 17.03
N PRO A 109 0.58 0.59 18.08
CA PRO A 109 0.50 2.06 18.22
C PRO A 109 1.06 2.79 17.00
N SER A 110 2.11 2.24 16.37
CA SER A 110 2.67 2.77 15.13
C SER A 110 1.68 2.65 13.97
N ALA A 111 0.99 1.51 13.83
CA ALA A 111 0.00 1.33 12.77
C ALA A 111 -1.18 2.29 12.89
N ILE A 112 -1.59 2.62 14.12
CA ILE A 112 -2.65 3.62 14.36
C ILE A 112 -2.20 5.01 13.89
N GLN A 113 -0.96 5.42 14.18
CA GLN A 113 -0.47 6.74 13.76
C GLN A 113 -0.31 6.82 12.24
N MET A 114 0.21 5.77 11.63
CA MET A 114 0.45 5.73 10.19
C MET A 114 -0.85 5.68 9.40
N SER A 115 -1.89 5.01 9.91
CA SER A 115 -3.19 4.99 9.23
C SER A 115 -3.81 6.38 9.18
N VAL A 116 -3.69 7.18 10.24
CA VAL A 116 -4.12 8.59 10.25
C VAL A 116 -3.37 9.39 9.17
N MET A 117 -2.07 9.16 8.99
CA MET A 117 -1.31 9.84 7.93
C MET A 117 -1.77 9.42 6.53
N VAL A 118 -1.96 8.12 6.30
CA VAL A 118 -2.44 7.59 5.02
C VAL A 118 -3.83 8.15 4.67
N THR A 119 -4.78 8.13 5.61
CA THR A 119 -6.11 8.71 5.42
C THR A 119 -6.03 10.20 5.08
N ARG A 120 -5.17 10.97 5.75
CA ARG A 120 -4.98 12.40 5.44
C ARG A 120 -4.46 12.62 4.03
N ALA A 121 -3.52 11.81 3.56
CA ALA A 121 -3.01 11.89 2.19
C ALA A 121 -4.11 11.61 1.15
N PHE A 122 -4.92 10.56 1.36
CA PHE A 122 -6.08 10.28 0.50
C PHE A 122 -7.12 11.41 0.50
N ILE A 123 -7.40 12.03 1.66
CA ILE A 123 -8.29 13.20 1.74
C ILE A 123 -7.70 14.39 0.98
N ALA A 124 -6.41 14.70 1.14
CA ALA A 124 -5.75 15.81 0.48
C ALA A 124 -5.84 15.66 -1.06
N MET A 125 -5.58 14.47 -1.58
CA MET A 125 -5.67 14.14 -3.01
C MET A 125 -7.07 14.31 -3.62
N ARG A 126 -8.14 14.30 -2.83
CA ARG A 126 -9.53 14.51 -3.31
C ARG A 126 -9.97 15.97 -3.29
N LYS A 127 -9.25 16.83 -2.56
CA LYS A 127 -9.57 18.26 -2.44
C LYS A 127 -8.95 19.12 -3.54
N THR A 128 -8.23 18.50 -4.46
CA THR A 128 -7.59 19.11 -5.62
C THR A 128 -8.45 18.89 -6.85
#